data_AF-A0AAF0BWK2-F1
#
_entry.id   AF-A0AAF0BWK2-F1
#
_cell.length_a   1.000
_cell.length_b   1.000
_cell.length_c   1.000
_cell.angle_alpha   90.00
_cell.angle_beta   90.00
_cell.angle_gamma   90.00
#
_symmetry.space_group_name_H-M   'P 1'
#
loop_
_entity.id
_entity.type
_entity.pdbx_description
1 polymer ?
#
loop_
_entity_poly.entity_id
_entity_poly.type
_entity_poly.pdbx_seq_one_letter_code
_entity_poly.pdbx_strand_id
1 'polypeptide(L)'
;MHLSDEQMLLLASIDDEKIAAKVEAAKARLQMQAAEPGMDPALAGFVADVITEAKAEGRLVWQVNRTVRYCPVCETTKGYVPFKSGPRKGEPNLKRPCHLTGVELADRFVRIQGHLRLGTCMACMEAVKPHLVAALSPVKVELPDALAKPGAVRWVRHGNRRCTECGWEGHEGQMGREPTVFGDGSYPGRCPSCNAKNPPLGRDRVERVDGFTMVEATA
;
A
#
# COMPACT_ATOMS: atom_id res chain seq x y z
N MET A 1 -2.48 24.90 7.27
CA MET A 1 -1.61 25.59 6.29
C MET A 1 -0.80 24.50 5.59
N HIS A 2 -1.07 24.23 4.31
CA HIS A 2 -0.32 23.25 3.53
C HIS A 2 0.84 23.97 2.84
N LEU A 3 2.08 23.53 3.08
CA LEU A 3 3.27 24.04 2.40
C LEU A 3 3.39 23.36 1.04
N SER A 4 3.84 24.08 0.01
CA SER A 4 4.17 23.47 -1.29
C SER A 4 5.42 22.59 -1.17
N ASP A 5 5.63 21.67 -2.12
CA ASP A 5 6.81 20.80 -2.13
C ASP A 5 8.13 21.63 -2.18
N GLU A 6 8.14 22.76 -2.89
CA GLU A 6 9.28 23.70 -2.90
C GLU A 6 9.51 24.37 -1.54
N GLN A 7 8.43 24.77 -0.86
CA GLN A 7 8.51 25.36 0.48
C GLN A 7 8.93 24.34 1.53
N MET A 8 8.58 23.07 1.35
CA MET A 8 9.04 21.98 2.20
C MET A 8 10.56 21.81 2.14
N LEU A 9 11.19 21.99 0.97
CA LEU A 9 12.66 21.91 0.84
C LEU A 9 13.40 22.96 1.69
N LEU A 10 12.78 24.11 1.96
CA LEU A 10 13.37 25.15 2.82
C LEU A 10 13.50 24.71 4.28
N LEU A 11 12.78 23.65 4.68
CA LEU A 11 12.83 23.07 6.02
C LEU A 11 13.88 21.95 6.14
N ALA A 12 14.66 21.67 5.09
CA ALA A 12 15.67 20.62 5.08
C ALA A 12 16.81 20.81 6.10
N SER A 13 17.00 22.03 6.60
CA SER A 13 17.99 22.36 7.64
C SER A 13 17.51 22.09 9.06
N ILE A 14 16.24 21.72 9.24
CA ILE A 14 15.67 21.41 10.55
C ILE A 14 15.93 19.94 10.86
N ASP A 15 16.65 19.68 11.95
CA ASP A 15 16.96 18.34 12.45
C ASP A 15 15.77 17.77 13.24
N ASP A 16 14.69 17.46 12.53
CA ASP A 16 13.51 16.77 13.05
C ASP A 16 13.15 15.62 12.10
N GLU A 17 13.06 14.41 12.64
CA GLU A 17 12.84 13.18 11.89
C GLU A 17 11.52 13.20 11.08
N LYS A 18 10.47 13.84 11.61
CA LYS A 18 9.18 13.95 10.92
C LYS A 18 9.23 14.98 9.80
N ILE A 19 10.01 16.04 9.97
CA ILE A 19 10.24 17.04 8.92
C ILE A 19 11.11 16.43 7.82
N ALA A 20 12.19 15.73 8.17
CA ALA A 20 13.06 15.05 7.23
C ALA A 20 12.28 14.07 6.33
N ALA A 21 11.40 13.24 6.91
CA ALA A 21 10.56 12.33 6.13
C ALA A 21 9.65 13.05 5.12
N LYS A 22 9.08 14.20 5.50
CA LYS A 22 8.24 15.01 4.60
C LYS A 22 9.05 15.72 3.51
N VAL A 23 10.26 16.17 3.84
CA VAL A 23 11.20 16.77 2.88
C VAL A 23 11.63 15.75 1.84
N GLU A 24 11.96 14.52 2.25
CA GLU A 24 12.33 13.46 1.32
C GLU A 24 11.15 13.05 0.42
N ALA A 25 9.93 13.00 0.95
CA ALA A 25 8.73 12.79 0.13
C ALA A 25 8.55 13.92 -0.91
N ALA A 26 8.72 15.18 -0.51
CA ALA A 26 8.65 16.32 -1.44
C ALA A 26 9.74 16.27 -2.53
N LYS A 27 10.99 15.90 -2.17
CA LYS A 27 12.07 15.67 -3.14
C LYS A 27 11.71 14.58 -4.14
N ALA A 28 11.14 13.46 -3.68
CA ALA A 28 10.74 12.36 -4.54
C ALA A 28 9.67 12.80 -5.56
N ARG A 29 8.70 13.62 -5.15
CA ARG A 29 7.68 14.17 -6.06
C ARG A 29 8.28 15.07 -7.13
N LEU A 30 9.17 15.99 -6.73
CA LEU A 30 9.85 16.90 -7.66
C LEU A 30 10.76 16.15 -8.64
N GLN A 31 11.46 15.11 -8.17
CA GLN A 31 12.26 14.25 -9.04
C GLN A 31 11.41 13.51 -10.07
N MET A 32 10.24 13.00 -9.67
CA MET A 32 9.31 12.35 -10.60
C MET A 32 8.74 13.32 -11.63
N GLN A 33 8.39 14.54 -11.23
CA GLN A 33 7.94 15.59 -12.15
C GLN A 33 9.04 15.97 -13.15
N ALA A 34 10.30 16.05 -12.70
CA ALA A 34 11.44 16.32 -13.58
C ALA A 34 11.75 15.16 -14.55
N ALA A 35 11.50 13.91 -14.14
CA ALA A 35 11.74 12.74 -14.97
C ALA A 35 10.70 12.56 -16.09
N GLU A 36 9.47 13.04 -15.89
CA GLU A 36 8.33 12.88 -16.81
C GLU A 36 7.67 14.25 -17.09
N PRO A 37 8.31 15.15 -17.85
CA PRO A 37 7.87 16.55 -18.01
C PRO A 37 6.51 16.73 -18.73
N GLY A 38 5.90 15.67 -19.23
CA GLY A 38 4.55 15.68 -19.81
C GLY A 38 3.45 15.14 -18.90
N MET A 39 3.80 14.68 -17.68
CA MET A 39 2.83 14.12 -16.73
C MET A 39 2.16 15.22 -15.90
N ASP A 40 0.85 15.08 -15.68
CA ASP A 40 0.13 15.95 -14.75
C ASP A 40 0.78 15.93 -13.35
N PRO A 41 1.08 17.09 -12.75
CA PRO A 41 1.76 17.17 -11.46
C PRO A 41 1.10 16.37 -10.33
N ALA A 42 -0.23 16.27 -10.32
CA ALA A 42 -0.97 15.50 -9.32
C ALA A 42 -0.80 13.99 -9.52
N LEU A 43 -0.75 13.52 -10.77
CA LEU A 43 -0.40 12.14 -11.10
C LEU A 43 1.05 11.80 -10.74
N ALA A 44 1.99 12.70 -11.02
CA ALA A 44 3.40 12.51 -10.64
C ALA A 44 3.56 12.44 -9.12
N GLY A 45 2.85 13.32 -8.39
CA GLY A 45 2.79 13.28 -6.93
C GLY A 45 2.25 11.94 -6.40
N PHE A 46 1.17 11.46 -6.99
CA PHE A 46 0.58 10.16 -6.66
C PHE A 46 1.56 8.99 -6.89
N VAL A 47 2.29 8.97 -8.00
CA VAL A 47 3.30 7.93 -8.28
C VAL A 47 4.40 7.92 -7.21
N ALA A 48 4.91 9.09 -6.84
CA ALA A 48 5.93 9.20 -5.80
C ALA A 48 5.42 8.72 -4.43
N ASP A 49 4.18 9.07 -4.06
CA ASP A 49 3.56 8.58 -2.83
C ASP A 49 3.40 7.05 -2.85
N VAL A 50 3.04 6.46 -4.00
CA VAL A 50 2.95 4.99 -4.16
C VAL A 50 4.31 4.32 -4.00
N ILE A 51 5.37 4.87 -4.59
CA ILE A 51 6.73 4.33 -4.45
C ILE A 51 7.20 4.41 -3.00
N THR A 52 6.87 5.51 -2.32
CA THR A 52 7.23 5.72 -0.91
C THR A 52 6.54 4.70 -0.02
N GLU A 53 5.24 4.50 -0.18
CA GLU A 53 4.48 3.47 0.52
C GLU A 53 5.02 2.07 0.21
N ALA A 54 5.29 1.77 -1.06
CA ALA A 54 5.82 0.49 -1.50
C ALA A 54 7.13 0.15 -0.77
N LYS A 55 8.05 1.11 -0.67
CA LYS A 55 9.32 0.94 0.05
C LYS A 55 9.11 0.79 1.56
N ALA A 56 8.19 1.53 2.15
CA ALA A 56 7.92 1.50 3.58
C ALA A 56 7.25 0.20 4.03
N GLU A 57 6.27 -0.28 3.28
CA GLU A 57 5.49 -1.47 3.64
C GLU A 57 6.05 -2.76 3.06
N GLY A 58 6.88 -2.68 2.01
CA GLY A 58 7.42 -3.84 1.29
C GLY A 58 6.40 -4.58 0.43
N ARG A 59 5.15 -4.08 0.35
CA ARG A 59 4.07 -4.66 -0.44
C ARG A 59 3.06 -3.62 -0.90
N LEU A 60 2.44 -3.85 -2.04
CA LEU A 60 1.25 -3.14 -2.51
C LEU A 60 0.12 -4.14 -2.75
N VAL A 61 -1.12 -3.68 -2.62
CA VAL A 61 -2.31 -4.46 -2.96
C VAL A 61 -3.02 -3.86 -4.17
N TRP A 62 -3.91 -4.62 -4.80
CA TRP A 62 -4.80 -4.09 -5.82
C TRP A 62 -6.24 -4.36 -5.41
N GLN A 63 -6.87 -3.36 -4.79
CA GLN A 63 -8.21 -3.50 -4.25
C GLN A 63 -9.18 -2.56 -4.96
N VAL A 64 -10.10 -3.15 -5.74
CA VAL A 64 -11.14 -2.38 -6.43
C VAL A 64 -12.22 -1.98 -5.43
N ASN A 65 -12.37 -0.68 -5.20
CA ASN A 65 -13.38 -0.12 -4.31
C ASN A 65 -14.49 0.55 -5.14
N ARG A 66 -15.73 0.07 -4.99
CA ARG A 66 -16.93 0.58 -5.69
C ARG A 66 -17.69 1.65 -4.89
N THR A 67 -17.17 2.06 -3.75
CA THR A 67 -17.85 2.99 -2.82
C THR A 67 -17.17 4.35 -2.72
N VAL A 68 -16.17 4.62 -3.57
CA VAL A 68 -15.35 5.84 -3.54
C VAL A 68 -16.25 7.07 -3.78
N ARG A 69 -16.12 8.13 -2.99
CA ARG A 69 -16.91 9.36 -3.16
C ARG A 69 -16.13 10.46 -3.86
N TYR A 70 -14.81 10.44 -3.72
CA TYR A 70 -13.90 11.49 -4.15
C TYR A 70 -12.59 10.87 -4.66
N CYS A 71 -12.09 11.36 -5.79
CA CYS A 71 -10.76 11.02 -6.28
C CYS A 71 -9.75 12.06 -5.78
N PRO A 72 -8.68 11.68 -5.06
CA PRO A 72 -7.69 12.63 -4.58
C PRO A 72 -6.81 13.26 -5.67
N VAL A 73 -6.78 12.69 -6.88
CA VAL A 73 -5.92 13.19 -7.97
C VAL A 73 -6.69 14.13 -8.89
N CYS A 74 -7.80 13.69 -9.48
CA CYS A 74 -8.59 14.53 -10.40
C CYS A 74 -9.71 15.31 -9.71
N GLU A 75 -9.80 15.24 -8.38
CA GLU A 75 -10.80 15.91 -7.53
C GLU A 75 -12.28 15.63 -7.89
N THR A 76 -12.52 14.64 -8.76
CA THR A 76 -13.86 14.37 -9.29
C THR A 76 -14.73 13.75 -8.21
N THR A 77 -15.98 14.22 -8.14
CA THR A 77 -17.05 13.67 -7.30
C THR A 77 -18.31 13.43 -8.13
N LYS A 78 -19.09 12.41 -7.79
CA LYS A 78 -20.38 12.12 -8.46
C LYS A 78 -21.60 12.76 -7.78
N GLY A 79 -21.40 13.50 -6.69
CA GLY A 79 -22.48 14.12 -5.93
C GLY A 79 -23.46 13.09 -5.33
N TYR A 80 -24.75 13.41 -5.39
CA TYR A 80 -25.82 12.65 -4.75
C TYR A 80 -26.93 12.31 -5.73
N VAL A 81 -27.61 11.19 -5.50
CA VAL A 81 -28.79 10.80 -6.29
C VAL A 81 -29.89 11.83 -6.05
N PRO A 82 -30.53 12.39 -7.09
CA PRO A 82 -31.62 13.33 -6.88
C PRO A 82 -32.88 12.62 -6.34
N PHE A 83 -33.73 13.33 -5.60
CA PHE A 83 -35.04 12.82 -5.22
C PHE A 83 -35.89 12.55 -6.46
N LYS A 84 -36.42 11.32 -6.57
CA LYS A 84 -37.21 10.87 -7.74
C LYS A 84 -38.65 11.41 -7.75
N SER A 85 -39.22 11.70 -6.58
CA SER A 85 -40.60 12.11 -6.39
C SER A 85 -40.75 12.98 -5.14
N GLY A 86 -41.91 13.64 -5.00
CA GLY A 86 -42.25 14.51 -3.86
C GLY A 86 -41.90 15.98 -4.06
N PRO A 87 -42.11 16.83 -3.03
CA PRO A 87 -41.95 18.29 -3.13
C PRO A 87 -40.49 18.72 -3.36
N ARG A 88 -39.52 17.83 -3.08
CA ARG A 88 -38.08 18.07 -3.27
C ARG A 88 -37.51 17.39 -4.50
N LYS A 89 -38.37 16.98 -5.45
CA LYS A 89 -37.96 16.25 -6.66
C LYS A 89 -36.88 17.05 -7.42
N GLY A 90 -35.80 16.38 -7.81
CA GLY A 90 -34.67 17.00 -8.49
C GLY A 90 -33.57 17.52 -7.55
N GLU A 91 -33.87 17.80 -6.27
CA GLU A 91 -32.85 18.17 -5.30
C GLU A 91 -31.93 16.98 -4.95
N PRO A 92 -30.66 17.23 -4.60
CA PRO A 92 -29.73 16.17 -4.19
C PRO A 92 -30.16 15.53 -2.87
N ASN A 93 -30.25 14.20 -2.85
CA ASN A 93 -30.53 13.44 -1.63
C ASN A 93 -29.22 13.14 -0.88
N LEU A 94 -28.91 13.96 0.13
CA LEU A 94 -27.69 13.82 0.95
C LEU A 94 -27.53 12.45 1.65
N LYS A 95 -28.61 11.67 1.77
CA LYS A 95 -28.56 10.31 2.31
C LYS A 95 -28.13 9.26 1.29
N ARG A 96 -28.09 9.61 -0.01
CA ARG A 96 -27.80 8.69 -1.12
C ARG A 96 -26.66 9.24 -1.99
N PRO A 97 -25.41 9.16 -1.52
CA PRO A 97 -24.25 9.55 -2.32
C PRO A 97 -24.12 8.66 -3.55
N CYS A 98 -23.68 9.25 -4.66
CA CYS A 98 -23.25 8.51 -5.83
C CYS A 98 -21.79 8.10 -5.66
N HIS A 99 -21.46 6.88 -6.08
CA HIS A 99 -20.12 6.33 -5.92
C HIS A 99 -19.37 6.20 -7.25
N LEU A 100 -18.07 6.45 -7.17
CA LEU A 100 -17.06 6.16 -8.16
C LEU A 100 -16.50 4.75 -7.92
N THR A 101 -15.99 4.16 -8.99
CA THR A 101 -15.08 3.01 -8.88
C THR A 101 -13.66 3.54 -8.82
N GLY A 102 -12.88 3.05 -7.86
CA GLY A 102 -11.47 3.36 -7.72
C GLY A 102 -10.66 2.15 -7.29
N VAL A 103 -9.35 2.33 -7.22
CA VAL A 103 -8.39 1.29 -6.81
C VAL A 103 -7.60 1.81 -5.63
N GLU A 104 -7.56 1.03 -4.55
CA GLU A 104 -6.72 1.25 -3.38
C GLU A 104 -5.47 0.36 -3.47
N LEU A 105 -4.30 0.97 -3.25
CA LEU A 105 -3.00 0.31 -3.32
C LEU A 105 -2.37 0.01 -1.96
N ALA A 106 -2.80 0.71 -0.91
CA ALA A 106 -2.29 0.51 0.45
C ALA A 106 -3.03 -0.63 1.18
N ASP A 107 -2.29 -1.56 1.79
CA ASP A 107 -2.89 -2.61 2.62
C ASP A 107 -3.01 -2.16 4.07
N ARG A 108 -4.10 -1.45 4.36
CA ARG A 108 -4.41 -0.95 5.71
C ARG A 108 -5.46 -1.81 6.39
N PHE A 109 -5.25 -2.03 7.69
CA PHE A 109 -6.20 -2.73 8.57
C PHE A 109 -7.50 -1.94 8.73
N VAL A 110 -7.40 -0.62 8.92
CA VAL A 110 -8.55 0.29 9.02
C VAL A 110 -8.85 0.90 7.66
N ARG A 111 -10.10 0.78 7.22
CA ARG A 111 -10.58 1.36 5.96
C ARG A 111 -11.77 2.27 6.23
N ILE A 112 -11.69 3.51 5.75
CA ILE A 112 -12.78 4.48 5.85
C ILE A 112 -13.59 4.39 4.56
N GLN A 113 -14.87 4.06 4.68
CA GLN A 113 -15.74 3.91 3.50
C GLN A 113 -15.80 5.20 2.68
N GLY A 114 -15.60 5.07 1.36
CA GLY A 114 -15.71 6.17 0.41
C GLY A 114 -14.50 7.10 0.31
N HIS A 115 -13.45 6.86 1.10
CA HIS A 115 -12.17 7.54 0.99
C HIS A 115 -11.10 6.57 0.53
N LEU A 116 -10.24 7.03 -0.38
CA LEU A 116 -9.02 6.33 -0.77
C LEU A 116 -7.86 6.97 -0.02
N ARG A 117 -7.05 6.17 0.67
CA ARG A 117 -5.87 6.67 1.39
C ARG A 117 -4.69 6.78 0.42
N LEU A 118 -4.47 5.73 -0.35
CA LEU A 118 -3.49 5.67 -1.42
C LEU A 118 -4.14 4.97 -2.61
N GLY A 119 -4.79 5.75 -3.46
CA GLY A 119 -5.56 5.24 -4.57
C GLY A 119 -6.20 6.34 -5.38
N THR A 120 -6.74 5.98 -6.55
CA THR A 120 -7.40 6.92 -7.46
C THR A 120 -8.69 6.34 -8.02
N CYS A 121 -9.50 7.17 -8.68
CA CYS A 121 -10.61 6.67 -9.49
C CYS A 121 -10.08 5.84 -10.67
N MET A 122 -10.93 4.99 -11.24
CA MET A 122 -10.49 4.06 -12.27
C MET A 122 -9.93 4.76 -13.53
N ALA A 123 -10.51 5.90 -13.94
CA ALA A 123 -10.00 6.66 -15.08
C ALA A 123 -8.57 7.18 -14.86
N CYS A 124 -8.28 7.75 -13.69
CA CYS A 124 -6.92 8.18 -13.33
C CYS A 124 -5.97 6.99 -13.19
N MET A 125 -6.46 5.87 -12.63
CA MET A 125 -5.66 4.67 -12.47
C MET A 125 -5.24 4.11 -13.83
N GLU A 126 -6.14 4.09 -14.82
CA GLU A 126 -5.82 3.68 -16.20
C GLU A 126 -4.73 4.55 -16.84
N ALA A 127 -4.83 5.88 -16.66
CA ALA A 127 -3.83 6.81 -17.19
C ALA A 127 -2.45 6.64 -16.54
N VAL A 128 -2.40 6.40 -15.23
CA VAL A 128 -1.12 6.35 -14.48
C VAL A 128 -0.49 4.96 -14.43
N LYS A 129 -1.29 3.89 -14.66
CA LYS A 129 -0.84 2.50 -14.62
C LYS A 129 0.48 2.24 -15.37
N PRO A 130 0.70 2.67 -16.63
CA PRO A 130 1.96 2.40 -17.32
C PRO A 130 3.17 3.03 -16.60
N HIS A 131 3.01 4.25 -16.08
CA HIS A 131 4.06 4.93 -15.33
C HIS A 131 4.32 4.28 -13.98
N LEU A 132 3.28 3.82 -13.28
CA LEU A 132 3.43 3.04 -12.05
C LEU A 132 4.21 1.75 -12.29
N VAL A 133 3.89 0.99 -13.34
CA VAL A 133 4.59 -0.26 -13.66
C VAL A 133 6.06 0.02 -13.97
N ALA A 134 6.35 1.07 -14.75
CA ALA A 134 7.73 1.45 -15.05
C ALA A 134 8.51 1.86 -13.80
N ALA A 135 7.91 2.71 -12.94
CA ALA A 135 8.57 3.24 -11.75
C ALA A 135 8.72 2.21 -10.62
N LEU A 136 7.82 1.22 -10.53
CA LEU A 136 7.89 0.14 -9.55
C LEU A 136 8.77 -1.03 -9.99
N SER A 137 9.06 -1.17 -11.29
CA SER A 137 9.89 -2.25 -11.83
C SER A 137 11.27 -2.43 -11.16
N PRO A 138 12.02 -1.37 -10.77
CA PRO A 138 13.29 -1.52 -10.08
C PRO A 138 13.16 -1.70 -8.56
N VAL A 139 11.96 -1.60 -8.00
CA VAL A 139 11.75 -1.60 -6.54
C VAL A 139 11.54 -3.03 -6.04
N LYS A 140 12.31 -3.45 -5.03
CA LYS A 140 12.19 -4.78 -4.40
C LYS A 140 10.96 -4.85 -3.48
N VAL A 141 9.79 -5.03 -4.06
CA VAL A 141 8.49 -4.98 -3.35
C VAL A 141 7.58 -6.09 -3.88
N GLU A 142 6.73 -6.62 -3.00
CA GLU A 142 5.67 -7.53 -3.40
C GLU A 142 4.57 -6.75 -4.14
N LEU A 143 4.50 -6.96 -5.45
CA LEU A 143 3.57 -6.26 -6.34
C LEU A 143 2.36 -7.15 -6.66
N PRO A 144 1.15 -6.57 -6.75
CA PRO A 144 -0.01 -7.29 -7.25
C PRO A 144 0.15 -7.57 -8.76
N ASP A 145 -0.47 -8.65 -9.25
CA ASP A 145 -0.38 -9.05 -10.67
C ASP A 145 -0.76 -7.92 -11.64
N ALA A 146 -1.68 -7.04 -11.25
CA ALA A 146 -2.10 -5.90 -12.04
C ALA A 146 -0.98 -4.88 -12.30
N LEU A 147 0.03 -4.82 -11.44
CA LEU A 147 1.19 -3.91 -11.51
C LEU A 147 2.50 -4.65 -11.80
N ALA A 148 2.49 -5.98 -11.81
CA ALA A 148 3.65 -6.78 -12.13
C ALA A 148 3.95 -6.73 -13.63
N LYS A 149 5.20 -6.41 -13.99
CA LYS A 149 5.66 -6.54 -15.38
C LYS A 149 5.78 -8.03 -15.74
N PRO A 150 5.21 -8.48 -16.87
CA PRO A 150 5.38 -9.87 -17.31
C PRO A 150 6.86 -10.25 -17.42
N GLY A 151 7.24 -11.39 -16.84
CA GLY A 151 8.62 -11.89 -16.84
C GLY A 151 9.59 -11.20 -15.88
N ALA A 152 9.14 -10.22 -15.08
CA ALA A 152 9.98 -9.64 -14.04
C ALA A 152 10.09 -10.57 -12.83
N VAL A 153 11.20 -10.44 -12.09
CA VAL A 153 11.41 -11.13 -10.82
C VAL A 153 10.31 -10.74 -9.86
N ARG A 154 9.60 -11.74 -9.32
CA ARG A 154 8.61 -11.54 -8.28
C ARG A 154 9.29 -11.55 -6.94
N TRP A 155 8.92 -10.61 -6.08
CA TRP A 155 9.40 -10.55 -4.70
C TRP A 155 8.26 -10.94 -3.77
N VAL A 156 8.58 -11.70 -2.73
CA VAL A 156 7.65 -12.07 -1.66
C VAL A 156 8.12 -11.41 -0.37
N ARG A 157 7.20 -10.75 0.32
CA ARG A 157 7.46 -10.13 1.61
C ARG A 157 7.26 -11.15 2.72
N HIS A 158 8.27 -11.36 3.55
CA HIS A 158 8.17 -12.15 4.77
C HIS A 158 8.37 -11.27 6.00
N GLY A 159 7.51 -11.43 7.01
CA GLY A 159 7.71 -10.79 8.31
C GLY A 159 8.93 -11.38 9.02
N ASN A 160 9.67 -10.52 9.74
CA ASN A 160 10.80 -10.95 10.55
C ASN A 160 10.31 -11.68 11.80
N ARG A 161 11.07 -12.70 12.21
CA ARG A 161 10.72 -13.64 13.28
C ARG A 161 11.94 -13.90 14.15
N ARG A 162 11.70 -14.11 15.44
CA ARG A 162 12.73 -14.48 16.40
C ARG A 162 12.28 -15.62 17.30
N CYS A 163 13.13 -16.63 17.46
CA CYS A 163 12.90 -17.70 18.41
C CYS A 163 13.38 -17.32 19.81
N THR A 164 12.51 -17.45 20.81
CA THR A 164 12.83 -17.14 22.21
C THR A 164 13.66 -18.23 22.89
N GLU A 165 13.72 -19.45 22.32
CA GLU A 165 14.44 -20.58 22.92
C GLU A 165 15.90 -20.67 22.48
N CYS A 166 16.17 -20.56 21.17
CA CYS A 166 17.54 -20.66 20.64
C CYS A 166 18.12 -19.33 20.15
N GLY A 167 17.33 -18.24 20.15
CA GLY A 167 17.77 -16.94 19.68
C GLY A 167 17.86 -16.79 18.16
N TRP A 168 17.37 -17.76 17.38
CA TRP A 168 17.33 -17.65 15.92
C TRP A 168 16.55 -16.40 15.47
N GLU A 169 17.14 -15.62 14.57
CA GLU A 169 16.51 -14.48 13.90
C GLU A 169 16.50 -14.74 12.39
N GLY A 170 15.35 -14.56 11.77
CA GLY A 170 15.16 -14.79 10.34
C GLY A 170 13.78 -14.34 9.88
N HIS A 171 13.29 -14.93 8.79
CA HIS A 171 12.00 -14.56 8.23
C HIS A 171 11.03 -15.74 8.15
N GLU A 172 9.74 -15.44 8.08
CA GLU A 172 8.65 -16.44 8.10
C GLU A 172 8.78 -17.52 7.02
N GLY A 173 9.34 -17.18 5.85
CA GLY A 173 9.59 -18.12 4.75
C GLY A 173 10.61 -19.23 5.07
N GLN A 174 11.47 -19.05 6.06
CA GLN A 174 12.45 -20.08 6.51
C GLN A 174 11.85 -21.03 7.56
N MET A 175 10.68 -20.72 8.11
CA MET A 175 10.08 -21.52 9.18
C MET A 175 9.50 -22.82 8.63
N GLY A 176 9.62 -23.89 9.43
CA GLY A 176 8.92 -25.14 9.14
C GLY A 176 7.41 -24.97 9.32
N ARG A 177 6.66 -25.71 8.50
CA ARG A 177 5.19 -25.67 8.52
C ARG A 177 4.63 -26.69 9.51
N GLU A 178 3.64 -26.26 10.28
CA GLU A 178 2.85 -27.12 11.18
C GLU A 178 1.40 -27.18 10.68
N PRO A 179 0.69 -28.30 10.90
CA PRO A 179 -0.70 -28.45 10.51
C PRO A 179 -1.62 -27.59 11.39
N THR A 180 -2.65 -27.00 10.79
CA THR A 180 -3.70 -26.28 11.54
C THR A 180 -4.53 -27.24 12.39
N VAL A 181 -5.02 -26.79 13.56
CA VAL A 181 -5.92 -27.61 14.40
C VAL A 181 -7.25 -27.88 13.73
N PHE A 182 -7.75 -26.89 12.99
CA PHE A 182 -9.04 -26.94 12.31
C PHE A 182 -8.80 -26.83 10.80
N GLY A 183 -9.06 -27.92 10.08
CA GLY A 183 -8.92 -28.03 8.62
C GLY A 183 -7.55 -28.55 8.16
N ASP A 184 -7.44 -28.81 6.86
CA ASP A 184 -6.26 -29.40 6.20
C ASP A 184 -5.20 -28.37 5.81
N GLY A 185 -5.11 -27.28 6.58
CA GLY A 185 -4.18 -26.17 6.34
C GLY A 185 -2.82 -26.38 6.99
N SER A 186 -1.87 -25.51 6.63
CA SER A 186 -0.58 -25.41 7.31
C SER A 186 -0.20 -23.95 7.57
N TYR A 187 0.52 -23.71 8.66
CA TYR A 187 1.03 -22.39 9.03
C TYR A 187 2.52 -22.47 9.39
N PRO A 188 3.28 -21.37 9.25
CA PRO A 188 4.67 -21.32 9.69
C PRO A 188 4.71 -21.29 11.23
N GLY A 189 5.16 -22.39 11.82
CA GLY A 189 5.09 -22.60 13.27
C GLY A 189 6.32 -23.27 13.87
N ARG A 190 7.27 -23.74 13.07
CA ARG A 190 8.47 -24.45 13.57
C ARG A 190 9.74 -23.64 13.33
N CYS A 191 10.52 -23.43 14.39
CA CYS A 191 11.84 -22.83 14.29
C CYS A 191 12.77 -23.72 13.46
N PRO A 192 13.47 -23.19 12.43
CA PRO A 192 14.37 -24.01 11.59
C PRO A 192 15.64 -24.45 12.32
N SER A 193 16.05 -23.77 13.40
CA SER A 193 17.29 -24.05 14.12
C SER A 193 17.10 -25.09 15.23
N CYS A 194 16.13 -24.91 16.12
CA CYS A 194 15.93 -25.80 17.28
C CYS A 194 14.67 -26.67 17.19
N ASN A 195 13.88 -26.57 16.12
CA ASN A 195 12.59 -27.25 15.96
C ASN A 195 11.53 -26.91 17.03
N ALA A 196 11.72 -25.84 17.80
CA ALA A 196 10.68 -25.33 18.71
C ALA A 196 9.40 -25.04 17.92
N LYS A 197 8.26 -25.46 18.48
CA LYS A 197 6.94 -25.32 17.84
C LYS A 197 6.15 -24.21 18.51
N ASN A 198 5.47 -23.41 17.71
CA ASN A 198 4.38 -22.55 18.17
C ASN A 198 3.11 -23.39 18.19
N PRO A 199 2.64 -23.82 19.36
CA PRO A 199 1.34 -24.48 19.43
C PRO A 199 0.25 -23.47 19.06
N PRO A 200 -0.82 -23.91 18.39
CA PRO A 200 -1.93 -23.06 17.97
C PRO A 200 -2.71 -22.48 19.16
N LEU A 201 -2.60 -23.11 20.32
CA LEU A 201 -3.10 -22.62 21.60
C LEU A 201 -1.95 -22.73 22.61
N GLY A 202 -1.37 -21.61 23.02
CA GLY A 202 -0.25 -21.57 23.97
C GLY A 202 0.60 -20.31 23.83
N ARG A 203 1.75 -20.30 24.51
CA ARG A 203 2.76 -19.24 24.32
C ARG A 203 3.51 -19.47 23.03
N ASP A 204 3.62 -18.43 22.21
CA ASP A 204 4.47 -18.44 21.03
C ASP A 204 5.95 -18.57 21.45
N ARG A 205 6.66 -19.51 20.82
CA ARG A 205 8.12 -19.71 20.96
C ARG A 205 8.90 -18.98 19.87
N VAL A 206 8.21 -18.60 18.80
CA VAL A 206 8.71 -17.77 17.70
C VAL A 206 7.82 -16.54 17.61
N GLU A 207 8.36 -15.41 18.02
CA GLU A 207 7.67 -14.13 18.09
C GLU A 207 7.87 -13.33 16.79
N ARG A 208 7.00 -12.34 16.57
CA ARG A 208 7.14 -11.36 15.49
C ARG A 208 8.13 -10.29 15.93
N VAL A 209 9.06 -9.94 15.05
CA VAL A 209 9.96 -8.80 15.21
C VAL A 209 9.60 -7.76 14.18
N ASP A 210 9.84 -6.49 14.51
CA ASP A 210 9.62 -5.39 13.58
C ASP A 210 10.43 -5.56 12.29
N GLY A 211 9.85 -5.07 11.19
CA GLY A 211 10.43 -5.13 9.86
C GLY A 211 10.05 -6.37 9.05
N PHE A 212 10.62 -6.44 7.85
CA PHE A 212 10.37 -7.51 6.89
C PHE A 212 11.62 -7.79 6.06
N THR A 213 11.66 -8.96 5.46
CA THR A 213 12.68 -9.39 4.50
C THR A 213 12.01 -9.66 3.16
N MET A 214 12.60 -9.15 2.08
CA MET A 214 12.18 -9.41 0.72
C MET A 214 12.99 -10.56 0.13
N VAL A 215 12.30 -11.58 -0.37
CA VAL A 215 12.92 -12.76 -0.98
C VAL A 215 12.42 -12.91 -2.41
N GLU A 216 13.29 -13.31 -3.32
CA GLU A 216 12.88 -13.62 -4.70
C GLU A 216 11.98 -14.86 -4.69
N ALA A 217 10.82 -14.76 -5.34
CA ALA A 217 9.91 -15.89 -5.48
C ALA A 217 10.60 -16.96 -6.33
N THR A 218 10.86 -18.13 -5.74
CA THR A 218 11.28 -19.29 -6.51
C THR A 218 10.12 -19.73 -7.40
N ALA A 219 10.37 -19.75 -8.70
CA ALA A 219 9.42 -20.16 -9.74
C ALA A 219 9.06 -21.65 -9.63
#